data_AF-A0A410UIA3-F1
#
_entry.id   AF-A0A410UIA3-F1
#
_cell.length_a   1.000
_cell.length_b   1.000
_cell.length_c   1.000
_cell.angle_alpha   90.00
_cell.angle_beta   90.00
_cell.angle_gamma   90.00
#
_symmetry.space_group_name_H-M   'P 1'
#
loop_
_entity.id
_entity.type
_entity.pdbx_description
1 polymer ?
#
loop_
_entity_poly.entity_id
_entity_poly.type
_entity_poly.pdbx_seq_one_letter_code
_entity_poly.pdbx_strand_id
1 'polypeptide(L)' 'MSATADTYVRARIDSVTKERAAVALGAMGLSISDAIRLLMLRIADERCLPFDVKAPNAPTQNAAHHGL' A
#
# COMPACT_ATOMS: atom_id res chain seq x y z
N MET A 1 11.77 22.49 7.72
CA MET A 1 12.61 21.60 6.89
C MET A 1 11.68 20.84 5.97
N SER A 2 11.61 21.22 4.69
CA SER A 2 10.73 20.56 3.73
C SER A 2 11.29 19.18 3.46
N ALA A 3 10.71 18.14 4.08
CA ALA A 3 11.04 16.77 3.74
C ALA A 3 10.58 16.52 2.31
N THR A 4 11.48 16.72 1.35
CA THR A 4 11.33 16.15 0.03
C THR A 4 11.09 14.66 0.22
N ALA A 5 10.08 14.10 -0.44
CA ALA A 5 9.87 12.65 -0.46
C ALA A 5 11.10 12.01 -1.12
N ASP A 6 12.10 11.66 -0.31
CA ASP A 6 13.41 11.18 -0.75
C ASP A 6 13.33 9.72 -1.25
N THR A 7 12.29 9.01 -0.80
CA THR A 7 12.05 7.60 -1.10
C THR A 7 10.94 7.42 -2.13
N TYR A 8 11.11 6.40 -2.99
CA TYR A 8 10.16 6.03 -4.02
C TYR A 8 9.51 4.68 -3.69
N VAL A 9 8.28 4.50 -4.18
CA VAL A 9 7.59 3.19 -4.19
C VAL A 9 7.65 2.66 -5.62
N ARG A 10 8.19 1.44 -5.80
CA ARG A 10 8.21 0.72 -7.08
C ARG A 10 7.53 -0.63 -6.92
N ALA A 11 6.50 -0.88 -7.71
CA ALA A 11 5.83 -2.17 -7.80
C ALA A 11 5.68 -2.56 -9.28
N ARG A 12 5.85 -3.85 -9.59
CA ARG A 12 5.54 -4.38 -10.91
C ARG A 12 4.03 -4.53 -11.04
N ILE A 13 3.49 -4.04 -12.14
CA ILE A 13 2.08 -4.16 -12.53
C ILE A 13 2.02 -4.24 -14.05
N ASP A 14 1.03 -4.96 -14.59
CA ASP A 14 0.81 -4.99 -16.03
C ASP A 14 0.34 -3.62 -16.54
N SER A 15 0.60 -3.34 -17.82
CA SER A 15 0.30 -2.04 -18.43
C SER A 15 -1.20 -1.75 -18.47
N VAL A 16 -2.03 -2.77 -18.71
CA VAL A 16 -3.49 -2.61 -18.83
C VAL A 16 -4.08 -2.19 -17.48
N THR A 17 -3.68 -2.83 -16.39
CA THR A 17 -4.12 -2.45 -15.05
C THR A 17 -3.64 -1.06 -14.68
N LYS A 18 -2.38 -0.72 -15.00
CA LYS A 18 -1.83 0.64 -14.76
C LYS A 18 -2.65 1.71 -15.47
N GLU A 19 -2.98 1.50 -16.74
CA GLU A 19 -3.71 2.47 -17.56
C GLU A 19 -5.15 2.65 -17.07
N ARG A 20 -5.86 1.55 -16.79
CA ARG A 20 -7.22 1.60 -16.24
C ARG A 20 -7.26 2.33 -14.90
N ALA A 21 -6.29 2.07 -14.03
CA ALA A 21 -6.17 2.77 -12.75
C ALA A 21 -5.87 4.26 -12.94
N ALA A 22 -4.99 4.63 -13.89
CA ALA A 22 -4.68 6.02 -14.20
C ALA A 22 -5.92 6.81 -14.65
N VAL A 23 -6.73 6.22 -15.53
CA VAL A 23 -7.98 6.84 -16.02
C VAL A 23 -8.98 7.02 -14.88
N ALA A 24 -9.20 5.97 -14.08
CA ALA A 24 -10.14 6.01 -12.96
C ALA A 24 -9.74 7.05 -11.91
N LEU A 25 -8.47 7.08 -11.51
CA LEU A 25 -7.95 8.08 -10.55
C LEU A 25 -7.97 9.49 -11.14
N GLY A 26 -7.64 9.65 -12.41
CA GLY A 26 -7.71 10.94 -13.10
C GLY A 26 -9.12 11.52 -13.12
N ALA A 27 -10.15 10.67 -13.32
CA ALA A 27 -11.54 11.08 -13.22
C ALA A 27 -11.95 11.52 -11.80
N MET A 28 -11.22 11.09 -10.77
CA MET A 28 -11.38 11.52 -9.38
C MET A 28 -10.50 12.73 -9.01
N GLY A 29 -9.70 13.26 -9.94
CA GLY A 29 -8.76 14.35 -9.69
C GLY A 29 -7.50 13.93 -8.93
N LEU A 30 -7.13 12.64 -8.96
CA LEU A 30 -5.98 12.09 -8.25
C LEU A 30 -4.94 11.55 -9.23
N SER A 31 -3.65 11.75 -8.93
CA SER A 31 -2.59 10.99 -9.58
C SER A 31 -2.44 9.59 -8.95
N ILE A 32 -1.79 8.67 -9.68
CA ILE A 32 -1.39 7.36 -9.11
C ILE A 32 -0.56 7.56 -7.84
N SER A 33 0.36 8.52 -7.85
CA SER A 33 1.21 8.79 -6.68
C SER A 33 0.41 9.28 -5.47
N ASP A 34 -0.65 10.06 -5.68
CA ASP A 34 -1.51 10.52 -4.57
C ASP A 34 -2.28 9.36 -3.97
N ALA A 35 -2.86 8.49 -4.81
CA ALA A 35 -3.55 7.29 -4.35
C ALA A 35 -2.61 6.36 -3.55
N ILE A 36 -1.37 6.15 -4.02
CA ILE A 36 -0.37 5.35 -3.31
C ILE A 36 0.00 5.99 -1.96
N ARG A 37 0.22 7.31 -1.90
CA ARG A 37 0.54 8.00 -0.64
C ARG A 37 -0.59 7.90 0.37
N LEU A 38 -1.83 8.11 -0.06
CA LEU A 38 -3.01 7.99 0.79
C LEU A 38 -3.19 6.56 1.32
N LEU A 39 -2.97 5.56 0.46
CA LEU A 39 -3.01 4.15 0.86
C LEU A 39 -1.94 3.85 1.93
N MET A 40 -0.69 4.28 1.72
CA MET A 40 0.39 4.05 2.69
C MET A 40 0.12 4.75 4.03
N LEU A 41 -0.43 5.96 4.01
CA LEU A 41 -0.81 6.69 5.22
C LEU A 41 -1.89 5.94 6.01
N ARG A 42 -2.96 5.51 5.34
CA ARG A 42 -4.05 4.74 5.98
C ARG A 42 -3.54 3.43 6.58
N ILE A 43 -2.68 2.70 5.86
CA ILE A 43 -2.08 1.46 6.36
C ILE A 43 -1.23 1.72 7.61
N ALA A 44 -0.44 2.80 7.62
CA ALA A 44 0.42 3.14 8.75
C ALA A 44 -0.42 3.45 10.01
N ASP A 45 -1.53 4.18 9.84
CA ASP A 45 -2.37 4.63 10.94
C ASP A 45 -3.29 3.51 11.47
N GLU A 46 -3.89 2.71 10.59
CA GLU A 46 -4.89 1.70 10.98
C GLU A 46 -4.39 0.27 11.02
N ARG A 47 -3.21 -0.01 10.47
CA ARG A 47 -2.64 -1.36 10.43
C ARG A 47 -3.54 -2.37 9.71
N CYS A 48 -4.36 -1.90 8.78
CA CYS A 48 -5.18 -2.71 7.91
C CYS A 48 -5.20 -2.14 6.49
N LEU A 49 -5.62 -2.96 5.53
CA LEU A 49 -5.83 -2.54 4.15
C LEU A 49 -7.28 -2.09 3.97
N PRO A 50 -7.56 -1.12 3.08
CA PRO A 50 -8.91 -0.59 2.86
C PRO A 50 -9.81 -1.54 2.04
N PHE A 51 -9.39 -2.79 1.87
CA PHE A 51 -10.12 -3.85 1.20
C PHE A 51 -9.78 -5.17 1.88
N ASP A 52 -10.71 -6.13 1.82
CA ASP A 52 -10.48 -7.46 2.38
C ASP A 52 -9.34 -8.16 1.66
N VAL A 53 -8.25 -8.38 2.40
CA VAL A 53 -7.13 -9.17 1.90
C VAL A 53 -7.31 -10.57 2.43
N LYS A 54 -7.61 -11.49 1.50
CA LYS A 54 -7.41 -12.93 1.74
C LYS A 54 -5.91 -13.22 1.73
N ALA A 55 -5.19 -12.69 2.70
CA ALA A 55 -3.84 -13.13 2.94
C ALA A 55 -3.95 -14.57 3.47
N PRO A 56 -3.16 -15.54 2.97
CA PRO A 56 -2.84 -16.68 3.79
C PRO A 56 -2.15 -16.08 5.02
N ASN A 57 -2.84 -16.09 6.15
CA ASN A 57 -2.28 -15.68 7.43
C ASN A 57 -1.01 -16.51 7.60
N ALA A 58 0.18 -15.94 7.36
CA ALA A 58 1.38 -16.56 7.86
C ALA A 58 1.20 -16.57 9.38
N PRO A 59 1.09 -17.75 10.03
CA PRO A 59 0.98 -17.77 11.47
C PRO A 59 2.20 -17.04 12.01
N THR A 60 1.93 -16.04 12.82
CA THR A 60 2.84 -15.33 13.70
C THR A 60 4.04 -16.21 14.07
N GLN A 61 5.23 -15.97 13.48
CA GLN A 61 6.49 -16.60 13.91
C GLN A 61 6.98 -16.06 15.29
N ASN A 62 6.10 -15.43 16.07
CA ASN A 62 6.36 -15.01 17.45
C ASN A 62 5.60 -15.88 18.46
N ALA A 63 5.54 -17.19 18.21
CA ALA A 63 4.97 -18.17 19.16
C ALA A 63 5.95 -19.33 19.45
N ALA A 64 7.25 -19.03 19.64
CA ALA A 64 8.19 -19.94 20.31
C ALA A 64 9.52 -19.25 20.66
N HIS A 65 9.55 -18.33 21.64
CA HIS A 65 10.69 -18.27 22.57
C HIS A 65 10.31 -17.52 23.86
N HIS A 66 9.45 -18.15 24.67
CA HIS A 66 9.32 -17.82 26.09
C HIS A 66 9.45 -19.13 26.87
N GLY A 67 10.58 -19.30 27.56
CA GLY A 67 10.76 -20.24 28.67
C GLY A 67 10.97 -21.71 28.29
N LEU A 68 12.24 -22.14 28.28
CA LEU A 68 12.85 -23.07 29.25
C LEU A 68 14.34 -23.24 28.90
#